data_AF-A0AAV6AM07-F1
#
_entry.id   AF-A0AAV6AM07-F1
#
_cell.length_a   1.000
_cell.length_b   1.000
_cell.length_c   1.000
_cell.angle_alpha   90.00
_cell.angle_beta   90.00
_cell.angle_gamma   90.00
#
_symmetry.space_group_name_H-M   'P 1'
#
loop_
_entity.id
_entity.type
_entity.pdbx_description
1 polymer ?
#
loop_
_entity_poly.entity_id
_entity_poly.type
_entity_poly.pdbx_seq_one_letter_code
_entity_poly.pdbx_strand_id
1 'polypeptide(L)'
;MTEFTVDAANLTSIDTLQTGKVWVLKTAPKAAFFTVGKIALDWDGDPMAYADKKKHPDLKPHDHLGNAGRTGNWWGVVTDTGKRDGTPVEQNGVAPAQPYKNYMISATKLVDTRYGEKDVRRWTDATKVPYVALPNSRKSMKDIGLKTGCYCVMVNLQTMKFCFGVYADSKAAKARMGEISKRAHDMIGKKWGSILIIVFPQTGKGQGSIPDEATIQAKGREELKALSLLDMDDHLLSSVSKIPGLASVLIQAGYIPLVTFAAAQ
;
A
#
# COMPACT_ATOMS: atom_id res chain seq x y z
N MET A 1 16.05 -13.02 -12.00
CA MET A 1 15.22 -11.83 -11.71
C MET A 1 15.73 -10.73 -12.62
N THR A 2 14.89 -10.13 -13.46
CA THR A 2 15.28 -8.93 -14.20
C THR A 2 15.54 -7.83 -13.18
N GLU A 3 16.76 -7.33 -13.14
CA GLU A 3 17.13 -6.22 -12.27
C GLU A 3 16.60 -4.93 -12.91
N PHE A 4 15.67 -4.28 -12.23
CA PHE A 4 15.11 -3.01 -12.68
C PHE A 4 15.97 -1.88 -12.13
N THR A 5 16.73 -1.23 -13.00
CA THR A 5 17.64 -0.16 -12.63
C THR A 5 16.99 1.20 -12.88
N VAL A 6 16.92 2.02 -11.83
CA VAL A 6 16.56 3.44 -11.95
C VAL A 6 17.82 4.27 -12.23
N ASP A 7 17.68 5.32 -13.03
CA ASP A 7 18.75 6.31 -13.21
C ASP A 7 18.72 7.32 -12.05
N ALA A 8 19.80 7.32 -11.27
CA ALA A 8 19.91 8.14 -10.07
C ALA A 8 20.39 9.58 -10.34
N ALA A 9 20.65 9.97 -11.58
CA ALA A 9 21.15 11.31 -11.91
C ALA A 9 20.31 12.44 -11.27
N ASN A 10 18.99 12.28 -11.26
CA ASN A 10 18.04 13.27 -10.73
C ASN A 10 17.45 12.89 -9.36
N LEU A 11 17.99 11.87 -8.71
CA LEU A 11 17.44 11.28 -7.50
C LEU A 11 18.34 11.48 -6.28
N THR A 12 17.70 11.67 -5.13
CA THR A 12 18.35 11.60 -3.81
C THR A 12 17.82 10.38 -3.07
N SER A 13 18.72 9.54 -2.57
CA SER A 13 18.34 8.42 -1.71
C SER A 13 18.08 8.92 -0.30
N ILE A 14 16.86 8.75 0.20
CA ILE A 14 16.49 9.15 1.57
C ILE A 14 16.52 7.97 2.55
N ASP A 15 16.56 6.74 2.03
CA ASP A 15 16.63 5.53 2.84
C ASP A 15 17.14 4.32 2.03
N THR A 16 17.53 3.26 2.74
CA THR A 16 17.81 1.95 2.18
C THR A 16 17.02 0.89 2.94
N LEU A 17 16.22 0.14 2.20
CA LEU A 17 15.40 -0.97 2.67
C LEU A 17 15.96 -2.29 2.14
N GLN A 18 15.51 -3.43 2.66
CA GLN A 18 15.93 -4.76 2.18
C GLN A 18 15.61 -4.99 0.70
N THR A 19 14.59 -4.30 0.19
CA THR A 19 14.16 -4.40 -1.21
C THR A 19 14.84 -3.39 -2.13
N GLY A 20 15.56 -2.39 -1.59
CA GLY A 20 16.22 -1.37 -2.39
C GLY A 20 16.20 0.00 -1.74
N LYS A 21 16.68 0.99 -2.48
CA LYS A 21 16.71 2.39 -2.06
C LYS A 21 15.33 3.05 -2.16
N VAL A 22 15.12 4.06 -1.32
CA VAL A 22 13.96 4.96 -1.39
C VAL A 22 14.46 6.28 -1.94
N TRP A 23 13.85 6.71 -3.04
CA TRP A 23 14.28 7.86 -3.81
C TRP A 23 13.27 8.99 -3.74
N VAL A 24 13.76 10.22 -3.78
CA VAL A 24 12.98 11.43 -4.09
C VAL A 24 13.63 12.15 -5.26
N LEU A 25 12.85 12.95 -6.00
CA LEU A 25 13.42 13.86 -7.00
C LEU A 25 14.21 14.97 -6.31
N LYS A 26 15.36 15.34 -6.85
CA LYS A 26 16.20 16.44 -6.32
C LYS A 26 15.50 17.81 -6.37
N THR A 27 14.64 18.02 -7.37
CA THR A 27 14.11 19.34 -7.72
C THR A 27 12.65 19.55 -7.37
N ALA A 28 11.91 18.50 -6.98
CA ALA A 28 10.47 18.60 -6.73
C ALA A 28 10.15 19.05 -5.28
N PRO A 29 9.43 20.17 -5.08
CA PRO A 29 9.12 20.70 -3.74
C PRO A 29 8.08 19.85 -2.97
N LYS A 30 7.30 19.00 -3.66
CA LYS A 30 6.49 17.94 -3.04
C LYS A 30 7.25 16.62 -3.20
N ALA A 31 7.92 16.19 -2.14
CA ALA A 31 8.81 15.03 -2.15
C ALA A 31 8.04 13.69 -2.20
N ALA A 32 7.29 13.46 -3.29
CA ALA A 32 6.86 12.11 -3.63
C ALA A 32 8.11 11.21 -3.60
N PHE A 33 8.00 10.09 -2.91
CA PHE A 33 9.08 9.12 -2.85
C PHE A 33 8.68 7.87 -3.59
N PHE A 34 9.68 7.20 -4.16
CA PHE A 34 9.46 5.96 -4.85
C PHE A 34 10.55 4.94 -4.60
N THR A 35 10.19 3.69 -4.80
CA THR A 35 11.07 2.55 -4.57
C THR A 35 10.58 1.36 -5.39
N VAL A 36 11.51 0.47 -5.70
CA VAL A 36 11.19 -0.81 -6.32
C VAL A 36 11.19 -1.87 -5.22
N GLY A 37 10.03 -2.52 -5.05
CA GLY A 37 9.80 -3.60 -4.12
C GLY A 37 9.67 -4.95 -4.83
N LYS A 38 9.35 -5.98 -4.04
CA LYS A 38 8.88 -7.27 -4.54
C LYS A 38 7.42 -7.44 -4.16
N ILE A 39 6.59 -7.82 -5.12
CA ILE A 39 5.17 -8.08 -4.88
C ILE A 39 5.04 -9.17 -3.82
N ALA A 40 4.34 -8.83 -2.75
CA ALA A 40 3.91 -9.73 -1.70
C ALA A 40 2.45 -9.42 -1.38
N LEU A 41 1.68 -10.47 -1.10
CA LEU A 41 0.26 -10.35 -0.83
C LEU A 41 0.04 -10.06 0.66
N ASP A 42 -0.77 -9.06 0.95
CA ASP A 42 -1.24 -8.72 2.30
C ASP A 42 -2.74 -8.95 2.40
N TRP A 43 -3.13 -9.72 3.41
CA TRP A 43 -4.52 -10.07 3.71
C TRP A 43 -5.06 -9.34 4.95
N ASP A 44 -4.26 -8.51 5.62
CA ASP A 44 -4.72 -7.77 6.80
C ASP A 44 -5.94 -6.90 6.47
N GLY A 45 -6.96 -6.97 7.33
CA GLY A 45 -8.26 -6.34 7.17
C GLY A 45 -9.30 -7.16 6.42
N ASP A 46 -8.93 -8.26 5.75
CA ASP A 46 -9.93 -9.20 5.21
C ASP A 46 -10.66 -9.89 6.38
N PRO A 47 -12.01 -9.84 6.44
CA PRO A 47 -12.79 -10.54 7.46
C PRO A 47 -12.62 -12.06 7.49
N MET A 48 -12.03 -12.66 6.45
CA MET A 48 -11.70 -14.08 6.36
C MET A 48 -10.19 -14.36 6.39
N ALA A 49 -9.35 -13.36 6.70
CA ALA A 49 -7.89 -13.48 6.69
C ALA A 49 -7.40 -14.62 7.59
N TYR A 50 -7.89 -14.69 8.82
CA TYR A 50 -7.30 -15.53 9.86
C TYR A 50 -8.36 -16.35 10.60
N ALA A 51 -8.00 -17.59 10.94
CA ALA A 51 -8.77 -18.45 11.82
C ALA A 51 -7.82 -19.42 12.56
N ASP A 52 -8.21 -19.86 13.76
CA ASP A 52 -7.51 -20.94 14.45
C ASP A 52 -7.92 -22.28 13.83
N LYS A 53 -7.08 -22.79 12.92
CA LYS A 53 -7.30 -24.07 12.25
C LYS A 53 -7.18 -25.30 13.17
N LYS A 54 -6.58 -25.18 14.37
CA LYS A 54 -6.58 -26.28 15.34
C LYS A 54 -7.94 -26.41 16.01
N LYS A 55 -8.57 -25.27 16.32
CA LYS A 55 -9.91 -25.21 16.91
C LYS A 55 -11.01 -25.43 15.86
N HIS A 56 -10.81 -24.94 14.64
CA HIS A 56 -11.80 -24.93 13.56
C HIS A 56 -11.19 -25.47 12.25
N PRO A 57 -11.00 -26.80 12.11
CA PRO A 57 -10.23 -27.41 11.01
C PRO A 57 -10.85 -27.22 9.62
N ASP A 58 -12.18 -27.07 9.54
CA ASP A 58 -12.92 -26.93 8.28
C ASP A 58 -12.82 -25.52 7.67
N LEU A 59 -12.39 -24.52 8.46
CA LEU A 59 -12.25 -23.15 7.97
C LEU A 59 -11.08 -23.04 6.99
N LYS A 60 -11.30 -22.20 5.97
CA LYS A 60 -10.33 -21.90 4.91
C LYS A 60 -9.93 -20.43 5.02
N PRO A 61 -9.09 -20.05 6.00
CA PRO A 61 -8.58 -18.69 6.10
C PRO A 61 -7.73 -18.35 4.87
N HIS A 62 -7.82 -17.11 4.42
CA HIS A 62 -7.06 -16.64 3.27
C HIS A 62 -5.57 -16.45 3.58
N ASP A 63 -5.22 -16.35 4.86
CA ASP A 63 -3.84 -16.27 5.33
C ASP A 63 -3.58 -17.11 6.60
N HIS A 64 -2.31 -17.32 6.89
CA HIS A 64 -1.89 -18.04 8.09
C HIS A 64 -2.00 -17.14 9.32
N LEU A 65 -2.66 -17.63 10.38
CA LEU A 65 -2.79 -16.89 11.66
C LEU A 65 -1.43 -16.42 12.22
N GLY A 66 -0.35 -17.16 11.98
CA GLY A 66 1.00 -16.78 12.38
C GLY A 66 1.52 -15.47 11.77
N ASN A 67 0.94 -15.02 10.64
CA ASN A 67 1.27 -13.74 10.02
C ASN A 67 0.66 -12.56 10.79
N ALA A 68 -0.43 -12.78 11.53
CA ALA A 68 -1.03 -11.80 12.42
C ALA A 68 -0.35 -11.70 13.80
N GLY A 69 0.55 -12.62 14.10
CA GLY A 69 1.25 -12.68 15.38
C GLY A 69 1.29 -14.06 16.00
N ARG A 70 1.49 -14.07 17.32
CA ARG A 70 1.48 -15.28 18.14
C ARG A 70 1.01 -14.93 19.55
N THR A 71 0.65 -15.92 20.33
CA THR A 71 0.31 -15.76 21.76
C THR A 71 1.36 -14.89 22.47
N GLY A 72 0.89 -13.86 23.18
CA GLY A 72 1.73 -12.87 23.87
C GLY A 72 2.24 -11.71 23.00
N ASN A 73 2.04 -11.74 21.68
CA ASN A 73 2.38 -10.63 20.78
C ASN A 73 1.63 -10.72 19.42
N TRP A 74 0.42 -10.18 19.39
CA TRP A 74 -0.43 -10.01 18.21
C TRP A 74 -0.27 -8.62 17.60
N TRP A 75 -0.28 -8.53 16.26
CA TRP A 75 -0.17 -7.25 15.54
C TRP A 75 -1.15 -7.11 14.36
N GLY A 76 -1.69 -8.20 13.83
CA GLY A 76 -2.63 -8.21 12.69
C GLY A 76 -4.08 -8.60 13.05
N VAL A 77 -4.37 -8.83 14.35
CA VAL A 77 -5.72 -9.15 14.84
C VAL A 77 -6.08 -8.31 16.05
N VAL A 78 -7.37 -8.03 16.19
CA VAL A 78 -7.94 -7.41 17.39
C VAL A 78 -7.96 -8.42 18.53
N THR A 79 -7.56 -7.98 19.71
CA THR A 79 -7.62 -8.77 20.94
C THR A 79 -8.72 -8.28 21.87
N ASP A 80 -9.17 -9.15 22.76
CA ASP A 80 -10.20 -8.87 23.77
C ASP A 80 -9.86 -7.68 24.68
N THR A 81 -8.58 -7.47 24.99
CA THR A 81 -8.04 -6.38 25.80
C THR A 81 -7.61 -5.15 24.98
N GLY A 82 -7.61 -5.24 23.64
CA GLY A 82 -7.01 -4.24 22.76
C GLY A 82 -5.48 -4.19 22.82
N LYS A 83 -4.83 -5.08 23.59
CA LYS A 83 -3.38 -5.14 23.75
C LYS A 83 -2.80 -6.36 23.02
N ARG A 84 -1.53 -6.27 22.63
CA ARG A 84 -0.85 -7.34 21.86
C ARG A 84 -0.73 -8.67 22.59
N ASP A 85 -0.80 -8.66 23.91
CA ASP A 85 -0.74 -9.85 24.77
C ASP A 85 -2.11 -10.48 25.03
N GLY A 86 -3.20 -9.85 24.60
CA GLY A 86 -4.56 -10.36 24.75
C GLY A 86 -4.89 -11.57 23.86
N THR A 87 -6.12 -12.04 23.99
CA THR A 87 -6.66 -13.15 23.21
C THR A 87 -7.31 -12.63 21.93
N PRO A 88 -6.97 -13.13 20.73
CA PRO A 88 -7.62 -12.74 19.48
C PRO A 88 -9.15 -12.91 19.56
N VAL A 89 -9.88 -11.91 19.07
CA VAL A 89 -11.35 -11.94 19.05
C VAL A 89 -11.83 -12.76 17.84
N GLU A 90 -12.53 -13.85 18.11
CA GLU A 90 -13.31 -14.59 17.10
C GLU A 90 -14.63 -13.85 16.81
N GLN A 91 -14.93 -13.67 15.54
CA GLN A 91 -16.20 -13.17 15.04
C GLN A 91 -17.35 -14.11 15.45
N ASN A 92 -18.49 -13.54 15.82
CA ASN A 92 -19.66 -14.28 16.30
C ASN A 92 -20.65 -14.72 15.20
N GLY A 93 -20.48 -14.27 13.96
CA GLY A 93 -21.39 -14.57 12.83
C GLY A 93 -22.53 -13.56 12.64
N VAL A 94 -22.62 -12.51 13.46
CA VAL A 94 -23.66 -11.49 13.37
C VAL A 94 -23.24 -10.40 12.37
N ALA A 95 -23.88 -10.43 11.20
CA ALA A 95 -23.69 -9.40 10.19
C ALA A 95 -24.36 -8.06 10.58
N PRO A 96 -23.83 -6.92 10.10
CA PRO A 96 -22.64 -6.78 9.25
C PRO A 96 -21.32 -6.68 10.03
N ALA A 97 -21.38 -6.60 11.36
CA ALA A 97 -20.20 -6.28 12.18
C ALA A 97 -19.20 -7.45 12.30
N GLN A 98 -19.67 -8.70 12.34
CA GLN A 98 -18.84 -9.89 12.50
C GLN A 98 -19.40 -11.06 11.66
N PRO A 99 -19.46 -10.92 10.33
CA PRO A 99 -20.23 -11.83 9.47
C PRO A 99 -19.66 -13.26 9.38
N TYR A 100 -18.38 -13.48 9.69
CA TYR A 100 -17.72 -14.77 9.48
C TYR A 100 -17.42 -15.47 10.80
N LYS A 101 -18.40 -16.23 11.31
CA LYS A 101 -18.27 -16.95 12.58
C LYS A 101 -16.94 -17.71 12.69
N ASN A 102 -16.27 -17.60 13.84
CA ASN A 102 -15.01 -18.25 14.19
C ASN A 102 -13.74 -17.76 13.43
N TYR A 103 -13.87 -16.82 12.50
CA TYR A 103 -12.72 -16.09 11.95
C TYR A 103 -12.28 -15.00 12.92
N MET A 104 -11.00 -14.66 12.94
CA MET A 104 -10.50 -13.56 13.77
C MET A 104 -10.84 -12.20 13.14
N ILE A 105 -10.96 -11.16 13.96
CA ILE A 105 -11.09 -9.79 13.46
C ILE A 105 -9.70 -9.29 13.05
N SER A 106 -9.44 -9.29 11.74
CA SER A 106 -8.19 -8.80 11.17
C SER A 106 -8.14 -7.27 11.19
N ALA A 107 -7.00 -6.71 11.60
CA ALA A 107 -6.83 -5.27 11.82
C ALA A 107 -5.80 -4.67 10.86
N THR A 108 -6.01 -3.41 10.49
CA THR A 108 -5.10 -2.60 9.68
C THR A 108 -4.83 -1.27 10.36
N LYS A 109 -3.78 -0.56 9.93
CA LYS A 109 -3.46 0.77 10.45
C LYS A 109 -4.48 1.86 10.11
N LEU A 110 -5.01 1.89 8.88
CA LEU A 110 -6.05 2.83 8.48
C LEU A 110 -7.40 2.30 8.93
N VAL A 111 -8.16 3.14 9.61
CA VAL A 111 -9.44 2.76 10.20
C VAL A 111 -10.56 3.75 9.86
N ASP A 112 -11.77 3.23 9.85
CA ASP A 112 -13.02 3.99 9.90
C ASP A 112 -13.49 4.09 11.36
N THR A 113 -13.37 5.28 11.94
CA THR A 113 -13.64 5.49 13.36
C THR A 113 -15.12 5.48 13.72
N ARG A 114 -16.02 5.41 12.73
CA ARG A 114 -17.47 5.25 12.96
C ARG A 114 -17.81 3.89 13.56
N TYR A 115 -16.94 2.90 13.41
CA TYR A 115 -17.14 1.53 13.87
C TYR A 115 -16.20 1.18 15.04
N GLY A 116 -16.71 0.39 15.99
CA GLY A 116 -15.93 -0.11 17.13
C GLY A 116 -14.86 -1.13 16.73
N GLU A 117 -13.89 -1.40 17.60
CA GLU A 117 -12.75 -2.28 17.28
C GLU A 117 -13.14 -3.71 16.90
N LYS A 118 -14.23 -4.22 17.47
CA LYS A 118 -14.74 -5.57 17.18
C LYS A 118 -15.72 -5.61 16.00
N ASP A 119 -15.77 -4.55 15.19
CA ASP A 119 -16.55 -4.49 13.97
C ASP A 119 -15.60 -4.55 12.76
N VAL A 120 -15.76 -5.53 11.89
CA VAL A 120 -14.89 -5.73 10.73
C VAL A 120 -14.89 -4.52 9.79
N ARG A 121 -15.96 -3.72 9.78
CA ARG A 121 -16.08 -2.52 8.93
C ARG A 121 -15.17 -1.37 9.39
N ARG A 122 -14.62 -1.45 10.60
CA ARG A 122 -13.60 -0.50 11.08
C ARG A 122 -12.32 -0.60 10.29
N TRP A 123 -11.96 -1.79 9.84
CA TRP A 123 -10.64 -2.09 9.29
C TRP A 123 -10.66 -2.04 7.76
N THR A 124 -9.51 -1.74 7.15
CA THR A 124 -9.39 -1.59 5.70
C THR A 124 -9.43 -2.95 5.03
N ASP A 125 -10.59 -3.33 4.47
CA ASP A 125 -10.80 -4.63 3.84
C ASP A 125 -9.88 -4.84 2.62
N ALA A 126 -8.88 -5.72 2.76
CA ALA A 126 -7.89 -6.04 1.72
C ALA A 126 -8.50 -6.58 0.42
N THR A 127 -9.71 -7.13 0.45
CA THR A 127 -10.40 -7.65 -0.75
C THR A 127 -11.11 -6.56 -1.54
N LYS A 128 -11.36 -5.39 -0.92
CA LYS A 128 -12.14 -4.29 -1.50
C LYS A 128 -11.33 -3.02 -1.73
N VAL A 129 -10.31 -2.77 -0.92
CA VAL A 129 -9.57 -1.50 -0.94
C VAL A 129 -8.15 -1.74 -1.46
N PRO A 130 -7.75 -1.16 -2.60
CA PRO A 130 -6.38 -1.24 -3.04
C PRO A 130 -5.49 -0.41 -2.10
N TYR A 131 -4.62 -1.09 -1.36
CA TYR A 131 -3.69 -0.45 -0.44
C TYR A 131 -2.28 -1.03 -0.52
N VAL A 132 -1.31 -0.26 -0.02
CA VAL A 132 0.07 -0.67 0.23
C VAL A 132 0.35 -0.74 1.74
N ALA A 133 1.03 -1.80 2.17
CA ALA A 133 1.60 -1.92 3.50
C ALA A 133 3.04 -1.36 3.49
N LEU A 134 3.33 -0.39 4.34
CA LEU A 134 4.66 0.22 4.42
C LEU A 134 5.37 -0.19 5.71
N PRO A 135 6.70 -0.41 5.68
CA PRO A 135 7.48 -0.64 6.89
C PRO A 135 7.16 0.45 7.91
N ASN A 136 6.90 0.07 9.17
CA ASN A 136 6.58 0.98 10.29
C ASN A 136 7.24 2.35 10.11
N SER A 137 6.49 3.31 9.56
CA SER A 137 7.01 4.39 8.72
C SER A 137 8.36 4.91 9.22
N ARG A 138 9.42 4.60 8.46
CA ARG A 138 10.80 4.99 8.76
C ARG A 138 10.86 6.50 8.99
N LYS A 139 11.78 6.94 9.86
CA LYS A 139 11.94 8.37 10.18
C LYS A 139 12.14 9.20 8.91
N SER A 140 13.02 8.76 8.00
CA SER A 140 13.25 9.32 6.66
C SER A 140 11.95 9.61 5.89
N MET A 141 11.03 8.65 5.82
CA MET A 141 9.75 8.79 5.12
C MET A 141 8.76 9.67 5.90
N LYS A 142 8.78 9.61 7.24
CA LYS A 142 7.96 10.50 8.09
C LYS A 142 8.40 11.96 7.97
N ASP A 143 9.71 12.22 7.89
CA ASP A 143 10.30 13.55 7.79
C ASP A 143 9.85 14.27 6.50
N ILE A 144 9.60 13.51 5.43
CA ILE A 144 9.01 14.05 4.19
C ILE A 144 7.47 14.01 4.16
N GLY A 145 6.83 13.66 5.28
CA GLY A 145 5.39 13.77 5.47
C GLY A 145 4.56 12.51 5.20
N LEU A 146 5.16 11.32 5.17
CA LEU A 146 4.40 10.07 5.07
C LEU A 146 3.45 9.91 6.27
N LYS A 147 2.16 9.74 6.00
CA LYS A 147 1.12 9.48 7.00
C LYS A 147 0.15 8.42 6.47
N THR A 148 -0.45 7.65 7.38
CA THR A 148 -1.54 6.71 7.02
C THR A 148 -2.63 7.46 6.27
N GLY A 149 -3.13 6.87 5.19
CA GLY A 149 -4.08 7.52 4.29
C GLY A 149 -3.44 8.22 3.08
N CYS A 150 -2.11 8.37 3.00
CA CYS A 150 -1.47 8.89 1.79
C CYS A 150 -1.75 8.00 0.58
N TYR A 151 -2.03 8.62 -0.57
CA TYR A 151 -2.23 7.92 -1.84
C TYR A 151 -0.90 7.50 -2.46
N CYS A 152 -0.97 6.49 -3.32
CA CYS A 152 0.17 6.02 -4.09
C CYS A 152 -0.26 5.49 -5.46
N VAL A 153 0.68 5.39 -6.40
CA VAL A 153 0.56 4.55 -7.58
C VAL A 153 1.46 3.33 -7.44
N MET A 154 0.94 2.18 -7.85
CA MET A 154 1.61 0.89 -7.84
C MET A 154 1.65 0.36 -9.27
N VAL A 155 2.85 0.04 -9.76
CA VAL A 155 3.04 -0.49 -11.11
C VAL A 155 3.75 -1.84 -11.02
N ASN A 156 3.10 -2.89 -11.52
CA ASN A 156 3.76 -4.18 -11.69
C ASN A 156 4.74 -4.08 -12.88
N LEU A 157 6.03 -4.21 -12.61
CA LEU A 157 7.09 -4.00 -13.60
C LEU A 157 7.23 -5.17 -14.60
N GLN A 158 6.45 -6.23 -14.45
CA GLN A 158 6.40 -7.34 -15.42
C GLN A 158 5.17 -7.29 -16.32
N THR A 159 4.03 -6.86 -15.79
CA THR A 159 2.78 -6.77 -16.57
C THR A 159 2.55 -5.38 -17.12
N MET A 160 3.25 -4.38 -16.58
CA MET A 160 3.04 -2.95 -16.85
C MET A 160 1.61 -2.48 -16.56
N LYS A 161 0.84 -3.26 -15.79
CA LYS A 161 -0.43 -2.83 -15.23
C LYS A 161 -0.17 -2.04 -13.95
N PHE A 162 -1.06 -1.08 -13.69
CA PHE A 162 -0.99 -0.24 -12.52
C PHE A 162 -2.35 -0.11 -11.85
N CYS A 163 -2.33 0.30 -10.59
CA CYS A 163 -3.49 0.88 -9.93
C CYS A 163 -3.04 1.94 -8.93
N PHE A 164 -3.96 2.81 -8.56
CA PHE A 164 -3.77 3.66 -7.40
C PHE A 164 -4.18 2.91 -6.13
N GLY A 165 -3.53 3.27 -5.02
CA GLY A 165 -3.81 2.73 -3.72
C GLY A 165 -3.69 3.78 -2.61
N VAL A 166 -3.90 3.33 -1.38
CA VAL A 166 -3.69 4.12 -0.16
C VAL A 166 -2.72 3.41 0.78
N TYR A 167 -1.95 4.15 1.57
CA TYR A 167 -1.16 3.58 2.65
C TYR A 167 -2.08 3.22 3.83
N ALA A 168 -2.43 1.94 3.94
CA ALA A 168 -3.43 1.47 4.92
C ALA A 168 -2.89 0.56 6.03
N ASP A 169 -1.69 -0.02 5.88
CA ASP A 169 -1.19 -0.93 6.91
C ASP A 169 0.33 -0.85 7.14
N SER A 170 0.79 -1.28 8.32
CA SER A 170 2.20 -1.24 8.69
C SER A 170 2.77 -2.57 9.17
N LYS A 171 3.93 -2.92 8.62
CA LYS A 171 4.62 -4.17 8.95
C LYS A 171 5.87 -3.92 9.80
N ALA A 172 6.20 -4.92 10.62
CA ALA A 172 7.32 -4.92 11.56
C ALA A 172 8.71 -4.98 10.86
N ALA A 173 9.76 -4.75 11.68
CA ALA A 173 11.09 -4.20 11.38
C ALA A 173 11.95 -4.72 10.21
N LYS A 174 11.59 -5.83 9.53
CA LYS A 174 12.30 -6.21 8.29
C LYS A 174 11.77 -5.34 7.15
N ALA A 175 12.44 -4.21 6.95
CA ALA A 175 11.97 -3.17 6.06
C ALA A 175 12.02 -3.63 4.60
N ARG A 176 10.92 -4.20 4.11
CA ARG A 176 10.70 -4.57 2.71
C ARG A 176 9.52 -3.80 2.14
N MET A 177 9.59 -3.49 0.85
CA MET A 177 8.51 -2.84 0.09
C MET A 177 7.83 -3.82 -0.85
N GLY A 178 6.56 -3.58 -1.13
CA GLY A 178 5.78 -4.35 -2.09
C GLY A 178 4.72 -5.27 -1.50
N GLU A 179 4.48 -5.21 -0.18
CA GLU A 179 3.26 -5.77 0.41
C GLU A 179 2.06 -4.92 0.03
N ILE A 180 1.11 -5.54 -0.68
CA ILE A 180 -0.07 -4.89 -1.21
C ILE A 180 -1.30 -5.74 -0.91
N SER A 181 -2.42 -5.06 -0.70
CA SER A 181 -3.73 -5.71 -0.51
C SER A 181 -4.07 -6.70 -1.64
N LYS A 182 -4.92 -7.67 -1.32
CA LYS A 182 -5.53 -8.55 -2.33
C LYS A 182 -6.18 -7.79 -3.48
N ARG A 183 -6.85 -6.67 -3.21
CA ARG A 183 -7.49 -5.86 -4.25
C ARG A 183 -6.47 -5.23 -5.19
N ALA A 184 -5.43 -4.58 -4.66
CA ALA A 184 -4.37 -4.00 -5.47
C ALA A 184 -3.67 -5.07 -6.33
N HIS A 185 -3.40 -6.22 -5.72
CA HIS A 185 -2.84 -7.38 -6.39
C HIS A 185 -3.68 -7.83 -7.61
N ASP A 186 -5.00 -7.92 -7.48
CA ASP A 186 -5.88 -8.30 -8.60
C ASP A 186 -5.87 -7.28 -9.73
N MET A 187 -5.78 -5.99 -9.41
CA MET A 187 -5.77 -4.91 -10.40
C MET A 187 -4.48 -4.89 -11.23
N ILE A 188 -3.31 -5.05 -10.59
CA ILE A 188 -2.01 -5.01 -11.28
C ILE A 188 -1.64 -6.36 -11.93
N GLY A 189 -2.36 -7.43 -11.61
CA GLY A 189 -2.14 -8.77 -12.14
C GLY A 189 -0.80 -9.40 -11.74
N LYS A 190 -0.65 -10.70 -12.01
CA LYS A 190 0.49 -11.59 -11.64
C LYS A 190 0.87 -11.59 -10.15
N LYS A 191 1.02 -12.80 -9.60
CA LYS A 191 1.29 -13.03 -8.16
C LYS A 191 2.69 -12.70 -7.68
N TRP A 192 3.64 -12.53 -8.60
CA TRP A 192 5.05 -12.43 -8.29
C TRP A 192 5.71 -11.43 -9.24
N GLY A 193 6.77 -10.78 -8.77
CA GLY A 193 7.56 -9.86 -9.57
C GLY A 193 8.00 -8.64 -8.78
N SER A 194 8.49 -7.65 -9.52
CA SER A 194 8.88 -6.36 -8.97
C SER A 194 7.76 -5.35 -9.14
N ILE A 195 7.64 -4.45 -8.18
CA ILE A 195 6.62 -3.40 -8.15
C ILE A 195 7.30 -2.06 -7.93
N LEU A 196 7.01 -1.08 -8.77
CA LEU A 196 7.28 0.31 -8.45
C LEU A 196 6.15 0.82 -7.58
N ILE A 197 6.50 1.47 -6.48
CA ILE A 197 5.56 2.20 -5.63
C ILE A 197 6.01 3.65 -5.62
N ILE A 198 5.13 4.56 -6.01
CA ILE A 198 5.31 6.01 -5.81
C ILE A 198 4.25 6.45 -4.81
N VAL A 199 4.69 6.94 -3.66
CA VAL A 199 3.80 7.46 -2.62
C VAL A 199 3.81 8.98 -2.69
N PHE A 200 2.65 9.58 -2.45
CA PHE A 200 2.47 11.03 -2.41
C PHE A 200 2.28 11.46 -0.95
N PRO A 201 3.34 11.91 -0.24
CA PRO A 201 3.23 12.33 1.16
C PRO A 201 2.27 13.49 1.36
N GLN A 202 1.72 13.59 2.57
CA GLN A 202 0.76 14.64 2.98
C GLN A 202 -0.54 14.66 2.16
N THR A 203 -0.83 13.58 1.42
CA THR A 203 -2.10 13.41 0.72
C THR A 203 -3.08 12.57 1.52
N GLY A 204 -4.35 12.56 1.10
CA GLY A 204 -5.42 11.77 1.72
C GLY A 204 -6.08 12.45 2.91
N LYS A 205 -7.15 11.83 3.42
CA LYS A 205 -7.94 12.34 4.56
C LYS A 205 -7.32 11.99 5.93
N GLY A 206 -6.22 11.23 5.95
CA GLY A 206 -5.67 10.68 7.18
C GLY A 206 -6.54 9.56 7.75
N GLN A 207 -6.55 9.44 9.08
CA GLN A 207 -7.37 8.47 9.81
C GLN A 207 -8.86 8.87 9.82
N GLY A 208 -9.74 7.90 10.12
CA GLY A 208 -11.14 8.15 10.43
C GLY A 208 -12.12 7.81 9.31
N SER A 209 -11.64 7.68 8.07
CA SER A 209 -12.45 7.19 6.95
C SER A 209 -11.59 6.39 5.98
N ILE A 210 -12.13 5.27 5.51
CA ILE A 210 -11.52 4.47 4.44
C ILE A 210 -12.12 4.93 3.10
N PRO A 211 -11.32 5.45 2.16
CA PRO A 211 -11.84 5.85 0.85
C PRO A 211 -12.24 4.62 0.04
N ASP A 212 -13.30 4.75 -0.74
CA ASP A 212 -13.66 3.73 -1.73
C ASP A 212 -12.66 3.71 -2.90
N GLU A 213 -12.71 2.65 -3.69
CA GLU A 213 -11.79 2.45 -4.81
C GLU A 213 -11.87 3.58 -5.84
N ALA A 214 -13.07 4.06 -6.18
CA ALA A 214 -13.25 5.12 -7.17
C ALA A 214 -12.57 6.42 -6.71
N THR A 215 -12.72 6.76 -5.43
CA THR A 215 -12.03 7.90 -4.80
C THR A 215 -10.52 7.70 -4.82
N ILE A 216 -10.03 6.49 -4.53
CA ILE A 216 -8.60 6.18 -4.59
C ILE A 216 -8.05 6.37 -6.01
N GLN A 217 -8.73 5.86 -7.03
CA GLN A 217 -8.28 6.02 -8.43
C GLN A 217 -8.29 7.49 -8.87
N ALA A 218 -9.32 8.24 -8.51
CA ALA A 218 -9.42 9.66 -8.85
C ALA A 218 -8.33 10.49 -8.15
N LYS A 219 -8.20 10.36 -6.82
CA LYS A 219 -7.22 11.13 -6.04
C LYS A 219 -5.79 10.74 -6.34
N GLY A 220 -5.49 9.45 -6.49
CA GLY A 220 -4.14 9.03 -6.91
C GLY A 220 -3.72 9.63 -8.26
N ARG A 221 -4.63 9.71 -9.22
CA ARG A 221 -4.39 10.36 -10.52
C ARG A 221 -4.15 11.87 -10.38
N GLU A 222 -4.95 12.55 -9.57
CA GLU A 222 -4.76 13.98 -9.26
C GLU A 222 -3.37 14.23 -8.68
N GLU A 223 -2.91 13.40 -7.75
CA GLU A 223 -1.60 13.57 -7.11
C GLU A 223 -0.43 13.26 -8.06
N LEU A 224 -0.57 12.25 -8.95
CA LEU A 224 0.44 11.99 -9.98
C LEU A 224 0.55 13.15 -10.98
N LYS A 225 -0.58 13.73 -11.37
CA LYS A 225 -0.61 14.94 -12.20
C LYS A 225 0.01 16.13 -11.47
N ALA A 226 -0.30 16.32 -10.19
CA ALA A 226 0.27 17.39 -9.39
C ALA A 226 1.80 17.24 -9.25
N LEU A 227 2.30 16.01 -9.13
CA LEU A 227 3.74 15.72 -9.17
C LEU A 227 4.36 16.10 -10.51
N SER A 228 3.74 15.73 -11.64
CA SER A 228 4.30 16.04 -12.97
C SER A 228 4.41 17.54 -13.24
N LEU A 229 3.45 18.34 -12.75
CA LEU A 229 3.51 19.81 -12.87
C LEU A 229 4.64 20.45 -12.05
N LEU A 230 5.16 19.74 -11.04
CA LEU A 230 6.30 20.17 -10.24
C LEU A 230 7.63 19.61 -10.74
N ASP A 231 7.57 18.57 -11.56
CA ASP A 231 8.72 17.91 -12.18
C ASP A 231 8.99 18.49 -13.57
N MET A 232 9.39 19.77 -13.59
CA MET A 232 9.44 20.61 -14.81
C MET A 232 10.40 20.12 -15.91
N ASP A 233 11.23 19.11 -15.64
CA ASP A 233 12.23 18.57 -16.56
C ASP A 233 12.03 17.06 -16.80
N ASP A 234 10.84 16.54 -16.53
CA ASP A 234 10.50 15.12 -16.64
C ASP A 234 11.50 14.19 -15.92
N HIS A 235 12.05 14.62 -14.77
CA HIS A 235 13.09 13.88 -14.07
C HIS A 235 12.63 12.50 -13.64
N LEU A 236 11.36 12.33 -13.26
CA LEU A 236 10.80 11.02 -12.95
C LEU A 236 10.83 10.10 -14.17
N LEU A 237 10.37 10.58 -15.34
CA LEU A 237 10.34 9.77 -16.56
C LEU A 237 11.75 9.40 -17.02
N SER A 238 12.68 10.36 -16.96
CA SER A 238 14.10 10.14 -17.23
C SER A 238 14.70 9.10 -16.30
N SER A 239 14.42 9.18 -14.99
CA SER A 239 14.89 8.25 -13.97
C SER A 239 14.37 6.82 -14.13
N VAL A 240 13.24 6.62 -14.81
CA VAL A 240 12.67 5.29 -15.05
C VAL A 240 12.83 4.81 -16.50
N SER A 241 13.48 5.59 -17.36
CA SER A 241 13.62 5.32 -18.81
C SER A 241 14.26 3.98 -19.15
N LYS A 242 15.14 3.46 -18.28
CA LYS A 242 15.80 2.15 -18.45
C LYS A 242 14.89 0.96 -18.17
N ILE A 243 13.65 1.18 -17.71
CA ILE A 243 12.64 0.16 -17.47
C ILE A 243 11.63 0.20 -18.64
N PRO A 244 11.68 -0.78 -19.57
CA PRO A 244 10.87 -0.72 -20.78
C PRO A 244 9.37 -0.56 -20.50
N GLY A 245 8.75 0.45 -21.11
CA GLY A 245 7.31 0.73 -21.01
C GLY A 245 6.86 1.47 -19.74
N LEU A 246 7.72 1.62 -18.72
CA LEU A 246 7.31 2.25 -17.46
C LEU A 246 6.96 3.73 -17.63
N ALA A 247 7.70 4.49 -18.45
CA ALA A 247 7.35 5.87 -18.75
C ALA A 247 5.94 5.98 -19.38
N SER A 248 5.63 5.14 -20.36
CA SER A 248 4.31 5.11 -21.01
C SER A 248 3.19 4.78 -20.01
N VAL A 249 3.45 3.86 -19.06
CA VAL A 249 2.48 3.51 -18.01
C VAL A 249 2.23 4.69 -17.06
N LEU A 250 3.26 5.42 -16.66
CA LEU A 250 3.10 6.60 -15.80
C LEU A 250 2.31 7.71 -16.52
N ILE A 251 2.55 7.89 -17.82
CA ILE A 251 1.78 8.82 -18.65
C ILE A 251 0.30 8.39 -18.71
N GLN A 252 0.03 7.11 -18.97
CA GLN A 252 -1.34 6.56 -18.95
C GLN A 252 -2.01 6.71 -17.57
N ALA A 253 -1.23 6.58 -16.49
CA ALA A 253 -1.69 6.79 -15.13
C ALA A 253 -2.02 8.26 -14.83
N GLY A 254 -1.53 9.22 -15.62
CA GLY A 254 -1.88 10.64 -15.51
C GLY A 254 -0.71 11.59 -15.29
N TYR A 255 0.54 11.10 -15.37
CA TYR A 255 1.70 11.98 -15.47
C TYR A 255 1.66 12.74 -16.80
N ILE A 256 1.90 14.06 -16.78
CA ILE A 256 1.90 14.91 -17.98
C ILE A 256 3.34 15.27 -18.34
N PRO A 257 3.89 14.74 -19.45
CA PRO A 257 5.23 15.09 -19.92
C PRO A 257 5.37 16.57 -20.31
N LEU A 258 6.59 17.09 -20.28
CA LEU A 258 6.89 18.44 -20.77
C LEU A 258 6.56 18.60 -22.27
N VAL A 259 6.85 17.57 -23.07
CA VAL A 259 6.68 17.62 -24.55
C VAL A 259 5.23 17.89 -24.96
N THR A 260 4.25 17.61 -24.09
CA THR A 260 2.83 17.92 -24.32
C THR A 260 2.50 19.42 -24.27
N PHE A 261 3.36 20.26 -23.70
CA PHE A 261 3.13 21.72 -23.63
C PHE A 261 3.69 22.49 -24.84
N ALA A 262 4.62 21.92 -25.60
CA ALA A 262 5.20 22.54 -26.78
C ALA A 262 4.31 22.42 -28.05
N ALA A 263 3.35 21.48 -28.05
CA ALA A 263 2.45 21.27 -29.19
C ALA A 263 1.11 22.06 -29.07
N ALA A 264 0.97 22.90 -28.05
CA ALA A 264 -0.23 23.68 -27.76
C ALA A 264 0.01 25.21 -27.80
N GLN A 265 1.14 25.65 -28.35
CA GLN A 265 1.44 27.06 -28.65
C GLN A 265 1.58 27.28 -30.15
#